data_AF-A0AAW9QR59-F1
#
_entry.id   AF-A0AAW9QR59-F1
#
_cell.length_a   1.000
_cell.length_b   1.000
_cell.length_c   1.000
_cell.angle_alpha   90.00
_cell.angle_beta   90.00
_cell.angle_gamma   90.00
#
_symmetry.space_group_name_H-M   'P 1'
#
loop_
_entity.id
_entity.type
_entity.pdbx_description
1 polymer ?
#
loop_
_entity_poly.entity_id
_entity_poly.type
_entity_poly.pdbx_seq_one_letter_code
_entity_poly.pdbx_strand_id
1 'polypeptide(L)'
;MVIIEITNVEELLSAKIGSFAARLLRAVADDEGKVEQVLMKELQTNFEENGIKANIFSVSGVDMLGNGKIEIPLNVRSSTMMS
;
A
#
# COMPACT_ATOMS: atom_id res chain seq x y z
N MET A 1 9.11 10.12 8.10
CA MET A 1 8.64 9.32 6.96
C MET A 1 8.51 7.89 7.46
N VAL A 2 7.31 7.33 7.44
CA VAL A 2 7.01 5.96 7.91
C VAL A 2 6.46 5.20 6.69
N ILE A 3 7.01 4.02 6.41
CA ILE A 3 6.52 3.12 5.35
C ILE A 3 5.81 1.96 6.06
N ILE A 4 4.56 1.72 5.69
CA ILE A 4 3.74 0.65 6.25
C ILE A 4 3.45 -0.31 5.11
N GLU A 5 3.98 -1.52 5.19
CA GLU A 5 3.61 -2.62 4.31
C GLU A 5 2.40 -3.34 4.90
N ILE A 6 1.35 -3.51 4.09
CA ILE A 6 0.15 -4.25 4.49
C ILE A 6 0.24 -5.63 3.82
N THR A 7 0.57 -6.64 4.60
CA THR A 7 0.83 -8.00 4.09
C THR A 7 -0.40 -8.91 4.10
N ASN A 8 -1.51 -8.47 4.71
CA ASN A 8 -2.70 -9.30 4.95
C ASN A 8 -3.99 -8.71 4.36
N VAL A 9 -3.91 -8.07 3.18
CA VAL A 9 -5.06 -7.44 2.52
C VAL A 9 -6.21 -8.42 2.29
N GLU A 10 -5.93 -9.66 1.85
CA GLU A 10 -6.94 -10.69 1.62
C GLU A 10 -7.64 -11.17 2.90
N GLU A 11 -6.90 -11.30 4.01
CA GLU A 11 -7.49 -11.64 5.31
C GLU A 11 -8.39 -10.52 5.82
N LEU A 12 -7.96 -9.25 5.67
CA LEU A 12 -8.77 -8.09 6.04
C LEU A 12 -10.08 -8.04 5.25
N LEU A 13 -10.05 -8.42 3.98
CA LEU A 13 -11.22 -8.52 3.11
C LEU A 13 -12.16 -9.66 3.55
N SER A 14 -11.62 -10.84 3.86
CA SER A 14 -12.42 -12.02 4.16
C SER A 14 -13.02 -12.02 5.59
N ALA A 15 -12.37 -11.36 6.55
CA ALA A 15 -12.73 -11.44 7.96
C ALA A 15 -14.01 -10.65 8.36
N LYS A 16 -14.58 -9.81 7.49
CA LYS A 16 -15.76 -8.95 7.79
C LYS A 16 -15.63 -8.16 9.11
N ILE A 17 -14.48 -7.54 9.35
CA ILE A 17 -14.25 -6.75 10.57
C ILE A 17 -14.35 -5.25 10.27
N GLY A 18 -15.43 -4.63 10.74
CA GLY A 18 -15.59 -3.17 10.77
C GLY A 18 -15.97 -2.49 9.44
N SER A 19 -16.12 -1.17 9.49
CA SER A 19 -16.50 -0.32 8.34
C SER A 19 -15.44 -0.31 7.24
N PHE A 20 -14.16 -0.43 7.62
CA PHE A 20 -13.03 -0.48 6.71
C PHE A 20 -13.08 -1.71 5.77
N ALA A 21 -13.24 -2.92 6.33
CA ALA A 21 -13.32 -4.16 5.54
C ALA A 21 -14.53 -4.17 4.58
N ALA A 22 -15.68 -3.63 5.02
CA ALA A 22 -16.87 -3.55 4.19
C ALA A 22 -16.69 -2.65 2.96
N ARG A 23 -15.94 -1.56 3.09
CA ARG A 23 -15.62 -0.65 1.98
C ARG A 23 -14.65 -1.29 0.99
N LEU A 24 -13.65 -2.01 1.48
CA LEU A 24 -12.71 -2.74 0.62
C LEU A 24 -13.38 -3.86 -0.18
N LEU A 25 -14.28 -4.64 0.43
CA LEU A 25 -15.03 -5.69 -0.28
C LEU A 25 -15.88 -5.14 -1.44
N ARG A 26 -16.51 -3.98 -1.25
CA ARG A 26 -17.24 -3.31 -2.35
C ARG A 26 -16.30 -2.93 -3.48
N ALA A 27 -15.08 -2.48 -3.17
CA ALA A 27 -14.09 -2.12 -4.17
C ALA A 27 -13.67 -3.34 -5.02
N VAL A 28 -13.38 -4.47 -4.37
CA VAL A 28 -13.00 -5.73 -5.06
C VAL A 28 -14.08 -6.21 -6.03
N ALA A 29 -15.35 -6.14 -5.64
CA ALA A 29 -16.46 -6.55 -6.49
C ALA A 29 -16.57 -5.73 -7.79
N ASP A 30 -16.04 -4.50 -7.78
CA ASP A 30 -16.11 -3.56 -8.88
C ASP A 30 -14.81 -3.45 -9.71
N ASP A 31 -13.62 -3.71 -9.13
CA ASP A 31 -12.28 -3.87 -9.78
C ASP A 31 -11.18 -4.08 -8.71
N GLU A 32 -10.18 -4.94 -8.96
CA GLU A 32 -8.99 -5.11 -8.11
C GLU A 32 -8.17 -3.81 -7.99
N GLY A 33 -8.08 -3.01 -9.07
CA GLY A 33 -7.41 -1.71 -9.06
C GLY A 33 -8.10 -0.63 -8.22
N LYS A 34 -9.38 -0.81 -7.85
CA LYS A 34 -10.12 0.12 -6.98
C LYS A 34 -9.83 -0.10 -5.50
N VAL A 35 -9.33 -1.28 -5.12
CA VAL A 35 -9.07 -1.65 -3.72
C VAL A 35 -8.04 -0.71 -3.11
N GLU A 36 -6.93 -0.50 -3.82
CA GLU A 36 -5.84 0.35 -3.38
C GLU A 36 -6.30 1.80 -3.15
N GLN A 37 -7.09 2.35 -4.07
CA GLN A 37 -7.64 3.71 -3.95
C GLN A 37 -8.55 3.86 -2.73
N VAL A 38 -9.38 2.86 -2.45
CA VAL A 38 -10.24 2.86 -1.25
C VAL A 38 -9.40 2.77 0.02
N LEU A 39 -8.38 1.91 0.04
CA LEU A 39 -7.43 1.76 1.15
C LEU A 39 -6.71 3.09 1.46
N MET A 40 -6.19 3.75 0.43
CA MET A 40 -5.52 5.05 0.56
C MET A 40 -6.45 6.12 1.10
N LYS A 41 -7.68 6.19 0.60
CA LYS A 41 -8.68 7.18 1.04
C LYS A 41 -9.11 6.98 2.48
N GLU A 42 -9.30 5.73 2.90
CA GLU A 42 -9.65 5.42 4.29
C GLU A 42 -8.50 5.76 5.25
N LEU A 43 -7.25 5.43 4.88
CA LEU A 43 -6.08 5.81 5.66
C LEU A 43 -5.96 7.33 5.77
N GLN A 44 -6.16 8.06 4.67
CA GLN A 44 -6.18 9.51 4.68
C GLN A 44 -7.25 10.04 5.64
N THR A 45 -8.48 9.54 5.53
CA THR A 45 -9.61 9.96 6.37
C THR A 45 -9.30 9.72 7.84
N ASN A 46 -8.79 8.53 8.19
CA ASN A 46 -8.46 8.20 9.58
C ASN A 46 -7.35 9.11 10.13
N PHE A 47 -6.34 9.43 9.33
CA PHE A 47 -5.27 10.33 9.75
C PHE A 47 -5.80 11.75 9.96
N GLU A 48 -6.62 12.26 9.05
CA GLU A 48 -7.26 13.57 9.16
C GLU A 48 -8.15 13.67 10.42
N GLU A 49 -8.97 12.65 10.67
CA GLU A 49 -9.85 12.56 11.86
C GLU A 49 -9.07 12.56 13.18
N ASN A 50 -7.84 12.02 13.18
CA ASN A 50 -6.93 12.03 14.33
C ASN A 50 -6.03 13.28 14.37
N GLY A 51 -6.23 14.25 13.49
CA GLY A 51 -5.42 15.47 13.41
C GLY A 51 -3.99 15.25 12.92
N ILE A 52 -3.72 14.09 12.31
CA ILE A 52 -2.41 13.69 11.81
C ILE A 52 -2.24 14.24 10.38
N LYS A 53 -1.19 15.04 10.18
CA LYS A 53 -0.78 15.51 8.85
C LYS A 53 0.22 14.53 8.26
N ALA A 54 -0.16 13.81 7.20
CA ALA A 54 0.70 12.86 6.52
C ALA A 54 0.60 12.99 4.99
N ASN A 55 1.72 12.73 4.32
CA ASN A 55 1.74 12.50 2.88
C ASN A 55 1.66 10.98 2.67
N ILE A 56 0.64 10.52 1.96
CA ILE A 56 0.41 9.10 1.69
C ILE A 56 0.78 8.82 0.24
N PHE A 57 1.62 7.81 0.02
CA PHE A 57 2.07 7.38 -1.29
C PHE A 57 1.82 5.89 -1.41
N SER A 58 1.21 5.47 -2.51
CA SER A 58 1.20 4.06 -2.90
C SER A 58 2.46 3.76 -3.69
N VAL A 59 3.12 2.64 -3.38
CA VAL A 59 4.39 2.24 -3.98
C VAL A 59 4.32 0.77 -4.34
N SER A 60 4.63 0.45 -5.60
CA SER A 60 4.63 -0.91 -6.14
C SER A 60 6.05 -1.39 -6.48
N GLY A 61 6.29 -2.70 -6.41
CA GLY A 61 7.55 -3.31 -6.84
C GLY A 61 8.72 -3.10 -5.87
N VAL A 62 8.42 -2.71 -4.63
CA VAL A 62 9.39 -2.56 -3.56
C VAL A 62 9.42 -3.85 -2.74
N ASP A 63 10.62 -4.29 -2.36
CA ASP A 63 10.79 -5.46 -1.49
C ASP A 63 11.49 -5.07 -0.18
N MET A 64 10.97 -5.56 0.93
CA MET A 64 11.56 -5.42 2.26
C MET A 64 12.46 -6.62 2.52
N LEU A 65 13.76 -6.43 2.31
CA LEU A 65 14.73 -7.45 2.71
C LEU A 65 14.72 -7.54 4.24
N GLY A 66 14.53 -8.75 4.77
CA GLY A 66 14.47 -9.05 6.21
C GLY A 66 15.73 -8.68 7.03
N ASN A 67 16.68 -7.98 6.41
CA ASN A 67 17.82 -7.31 7.03
C ASN A 67 17.56 -5.82 7.35
N GLY A 68 16.30 -5.37 7.26
CA GLY A 68 15.91 -3.99 7.54
C GLY A 68 16.24 -3.01 6.41
N LYS A 69 16.42 -3.50 5.19
CA LYS A 69 16.65 -2.67 3.99
C LYS A 69 15.49 -2.79 3.03
N ILE A 70 15.23 -1.70 2.32
CA ILE A 70 14.23 -1.63 1.25
C ILE A 70 14.99 -1.66 -0.08
N GLU A 71 14.65 -2.60 -0.96
CA GLU A 71 15.11 -2.58 -2.35
C GLU A 71 14.12 -1.83 -3.22
N ILE A 72 14.65 -0.84 -3.96
CA ILE A 72 13.87 -0.01 -4.88
C ILE A 72 14.30 -0.38 -6.29
N PRO A 73 13.38 -0.83 -7.16
CA PRO A 73 13.69 -1.14 -8.53
C PRO A 73 14.09 0.16 -9.25
N LEU A 74 15.31 0.20 -9.77
CA LEU A 74 15.83 1.35 -10.50
C LEU A 74 15.83 1.04 -12.00
N ASN A 75 15.09 1.83 -12.78
CA ASN A 75 15.09 1.69 -14.23
C ASN A 75 16.41 2.21 -14.83
N VAL A 76 17.31 1.30 -15.19
CA VAL A 76 18.58 1.63 -15.84
C VAL A 76 18.39 1.74 -17.34
N ARG A 77 18.65 2.92 -17.92
CA ARG A 77 18.47 3.17 -19.37
C ARG A 77 19.62 2.65 -20.25
N SER A 78 20.83 2.57 -19.71
CA SER A 78 21.99 1.94 -20.37
C SER A 78 23.01 1.55 -19.31
N SER A 79 23.68 0.41 -19.49
CA SER A 79 24.81 0.01 -18.67
C SER A 79 26.02 -0.33 -19.56
N THR A 80 27.21 0.08 -19.13
CA THR A 80 28.47 -0.39 -19.71
C THR A 80 29.23 -1.02 -18.56
N MET A 81 29.26 -2.35 -18.54
CA MET A 81 30.06 -3.11 -17.59
C MET A 81 31.47 -3.20 -18.14
N MET A 82 32.43 -2.57 -17.48
CA MET A 82 33.84 -2.83 -17.74
C MET A 82 34.32 -3.92 -16.78
N SER A 83 34.84 -4.99 -17.37
CA SER A 83 35.45 -6.15 -16.69
C SER A 83 36.81 -5.82 -16.11
#